data_AF-A0A6B3EET6-F1
#
_entry.id   AF-A0A6B3EET6-F1
#
_cell.length_a   1.000
_cell.length_b   1.000
_cell.length_c   1.000
_cell.angle_alpha   90.00
_cell.angle_beta   90.00
_cell.angle_gamma   90.00
#
_symmetry.space_group_name_H-M   'P 1'
#
loop_
_entity.id
_entity.type
_entity.pdbx_description
1 polymer ?
#
loop_
_entity_poly.entity_id
_entity_poly.type
_entity_poly.pdbx_seq_one_letter_code
_entity_poly.pdbx_strand_id
1 'polypeptide(L)'
;ESIKLKGGTRAPEEEVAAVHALRAAFPTHELRIDPNAAWTVETSLKVAEETRGLLEYLEDPAPGIDGMAEVARGAGMPLATNMCVVAFEHIAPAFTKNAVQVVLADHHYWGGLRRSLELAAICRTFGVGISMHSNSHLGISLAAMVHLAGAVPVLDHALDTHTPWQDGT
;
A
#
# COMPACT_ATOMS: atom_id res chain seq x y z
N GLU A 1 -15.50 4.35 -2.15
CA GLU A 1 -14.69 4.27 -3.39
C GLU A 1 -13.31 4.82 -3.10
N SER A 2 -12.28 4.38 -3.81
CA SER A 2 -10.88 4.70 -3.52
C SER A 2 -10.09 4.95 -4.79
N ILE A 3 -9.04 5.77 -4.70
CA ILE A 3 -8.13 6.10 -5.79
C ILE A 3 -6.70 5.88 -5.30
N LYS A 4 -5.89 5.16 -6.07
CA LYS A 4 -4.44 5.03 -5.84
C LYS A 4 -3.69 5.68 -7.00
N LEU A 5 -2.83 6.64 -6.67
CA LEU A 5 -1.91 7.28 -7.60
C LEU A 5 -0.56 6.55 -7.57
N LYS A 6 -0.05 6.15 -8.73
CA LYS A 6 1.35 5.76 -8.87
C LYS A 6 2.22 7.02 -8.91
N GLY A 7 3.11 7.17 -7.94
CA GLY A 7 4.06 8.28 -7.81
C GLY A 7 5.49 7.84 -8.10
N GLY A 8 6.48 8.60 -7.59
CA GLY A 8 7.90 8.35 -7.79
C GLY A 8 8.39 8.55 -9.22
N THR A 9 7.58 9.22 -10.05
CA THR A 9 7.86 9.45 -11.49
C THR A 9 8.04 10.93 -11.83
N ARG A 10 7.51 11.82 -10.99
CA ARG A 10 7.67 13.27 -11.08
C ARG A 10 8.29 13.81 -9.79
N ALA A 11 8.56 15.12 -9.76
CA ALA A 11 9.00 15.76 -8.54
C ALA A 11 7.93 15.58 -7.43
N PRO A 12 8.32 15.34 -6.16
CA PRO A 12 7.37 15.13 -5.07
C PRO A 12 6.31 16.24 -4.97
N GLU A 13 6.70 17.49 -5.22
CA GLU A 13 5.79 18.64 -5.19
C GLU A 13 4.69 18.56 -6.27
N GLU A 14 5.01 18.01 -7.45
CA GLU A 14 4.03 17.80 -8.53
C GLU A 14 3.04 16.69 -8.14
N GLU A 15 3.53 15.62 -7.49
CA GLU A 15 2.70 14.50 -7.06
C GLU A 15 1.82 14.88 -5.87
N VAL A 16 2.32 15.70 -4.94
CA VAL A 16 1.51 16.34 -3.88
C VAL A 16 0.40 17.19 -4.50
N ALA A 17 0.72 18.05 -5.49
CA ALA A 17 -0.28 18.85 -6.18
C ALA A 17 -1.35 17.98 -6.86
N ALA A 18 -0.96 16.83 -7.43
CA ALA A 18 -1.90 15.87 -8.00
C ALA A 18 -2.82 15.25 -6.93
N VAL A 19 -2.31 14.89 -5.74
CA VAL A 19 -3.13 14.41 -4.61
C VAL A 19 -4.16 15.46 -4.18
N HIS A 20 -3.76 16.73 -4.05
CA HIS A 20 -4.69 17.83 -3.74
C HIS A 20 -5.77 18.00 -4.82
N ALA A 21 -5.37 17.91 -6.10
CA ALA A 21 -6.32 17.98 -7.22
C ALA A 21 -7.32 16.82 -7.21
N LEU A 22 -6.85 15.59 -6.92
CA LEU A 22 -7.71 14.42 -6.75
C LEU A 22 -8.69 14.61 -5.59
N ARG A 23 -8.25 15.13 -4.43
CA ARG A 23 -9.17 15.41 -3.30
C ARG A 23 -10.22 16.45 -3.68
N ALA A 24 -9.85 17.50 -4.40
CA ALA A 24 -10.80 18.53 -4.83
C ALA A 24 -11.86 17.97 -5.81
N ALA A 25 -11.44 17.11 -6.74
CA ALA A 25 -12.33 16.48 -7.71
C ALA A 25 -13.18 15.34 -7.12
N PHE A 26 -12.65 14.62 -6.12
CA PHE A 26 -13.27 13.46 -5.47
C PHE A 26 -13.28 13.62 -3.94
N PRO A 27 -14.13 14.51 -3.38
CA PRO A 27 -14.05 14.91 -1.97
C PRO A 27 -14.23 13.79 -0.96
N THR A 28 -14.91 12.70 -1.32
CA THR A 28 -15.27 11.58 -0.42
C THR A 28 -14.48 10.30 -0.69
N HIS A 29 -13.64 10.26 -1.72
CA HIS A 29 -12.88 9.05 -2.04
C HIS A 29 -11.70 8.90 -1.09
N GLU A 30 -11.38 7.66 -0.72
CA GLU A 30 -10.11 7.36 -0.06
C GLU A 30 -8.97 7.53 -1.07
N LEU A 31 -7.88 8.18 -0.68
CA LEU A 31 -6.74 8.47 -1.56
C LEU A 31 -5.48 7.80 -1.05
N ARG A 32 -4.69 7.24 -1.98
CA ARG A 32 -3.40 6.59 -1.70
C ARG A 32 -2.40 7.06 -2.73
N ILE A 33 -1.12 7.07 -2.34
CA ILE A 33 -0.01 7.27 -3.26
C ILE A 33 1.09 6.26 -2.95
N ASP A 34 1.70 5.74 -4.01
CA ASP A 34 2.80 4.76 -3.96
C ASP A 34 3.93 5.24 -4.89
N PRO A 35 5.05 5.77 -4.36
CA PRO A 35 6.20 6.17 -5.14
C PRO A 35 7.26 5.08 -5.26
N ASN A 36 6.98 3.84 -4.85
CA ASN A 36 7.87 2.68 -4.91
C ASN A 36 9.29 2.97 -4.39
N ALA A 37 9.37 3.52 -3.19
CA ALA A 37 10.59 3.87 -2.47
C ALA A 37 11.51 4.87 -3.19
N ALA A 38 10.96 5.67 -4.11
CA ALA A 38 11.72 6.67 -4.86
C ALA A 38 12.21 7.86 -4.01
N TRP A 39 11.68 8.05 -2.80
CA TRP A 39 12.03 9.19 -1.97
C TRP A 39 13.00 8.83 -0.83
N THR A 40 13.76 9.84 -0.40
CA THR A 40 14.50 9.76 0.86
C THR A 40 13.51 9.83 2.04
N VAL A 41 13.96 9.50 3.24
CA VAL A 41 13.16 9.68 4.46
C VAL A 41 12.74 11.15 4.64
N GLU A 42 13.65 12.09 4.40
CA GLU A 42 13.37 13.54 4.51
C GLU A 42 12.26 13.96 3.55
N THR A 43 12.36 13.60 2.27
CA THR A 43 11.33 13.87 1.27
C THR A 43 10.01 13.21 1.62
N SER A 44 10.05 11.97 2.11
CA SER A 44 8.86 11.23 2.54
C SER A 44 8.11 11.93 3.67
N LEU A 45 8.83 12.43 4.68
CA LEU A 45 8.25 13.19 5.79
C LEU A 45 7.66 14.52 5.33
N LYS A 46 8.32 15.21 4.40
CA LYS A 46 7.79 16.44 3.78
C LYS A 46 6.47 16.16 3.04
N VAL A 47 6.43 15.12 2.20
CA VAL A 47 5.20 14.72 1.48
C VAL A 47 4.09 14.33 2.45
N ALA A 48 4.41 13.57 3.50
CA ALA A 48 3.43 13.20 4.52
C ALA A 48 2.83 14.43 5.22
N GLU A 49 3.65 15.44 5.54
CA GLU A 49 3.15 16.70 6.08
C GLU A 49 2.24 17.45 5.10
N GLU A 50 2.67 17.60 3.84
CA GLU A 50 1.91 18.34 2.82
C GLU A 50 0.61 17.64 2.40
N THR A 51 0.48 16.35 2.69
CA THR A 51 -0.71 15.52 2.43
C THR A 51 -1.45 15.07 3.70
N ARG A 52 -1.14 15.69 4.84
CA ARG A 52 -1.73 15.37 6.15
C ARG A 52 -3.26 15.40 6.08
N GLY A 53 -3.88 14.27 6.45
CA GLY A 53 -5.34 14.11 6.46
C GLY A 53 -5.99 13.90 5.09
N LEU A 54 -5.20 13.81 4.01
CA LEU A 54 -5.72 13.57 2.66
C LEU A 54 -5.67 12.10 2.25
N LEU A 55 -4.67 11.37 2.76
CA LEU A 55 -4.37 10.00 2.39
C LEU A 55 -4.93 9.01 3.42
N GLU A 56 -5.51 7.91 2.92
CA GLU A 56 -5.87 6.72 3.69
C GLU A 56 -4.61 6.04 4.23
N TYR A 57 -3.59 5.91 3.38
CA TYR A 57 -2.23 5.49 3.74
C TYR A 57 -1.22 5.99 2.70
N LEU A 58 0.05 6.03 3.11
CA LEU A 58 1.19 6.32 2.25
C LEU A 58 1.96 5.01 2.02
N GLU A 59 2.01 4.54 0.78
CA GLU A 59 2.63 3.25 0.44
C GLU A 59 4.08 3.44 0.04
N ASP A 60 4.98 2.61 0.60
CA ASP A 60 6.42 2.56 0.29
C ASP A 60 7.08 3.92 -0.05
N PRO A 61 6.99 4.96 0.81
CA PRO A 61 7.58 6.25 0.50
C PRO A 61 9.12 6.23 0.52
N ALA A 62 9.72 5.41 1.39
CA ALA A 62 11.18 5.32 1.58
C ALA A 62 11.67 3.86 1.46
N PRO A 63 12.94 3.64 1.08
CA PRO A 63 13.47 2.29 0.89
C PRO A 63 13.74 1.57 2.21
N GLY A 64 13.35 0.29 2.25
CA GLY A 64 13.72 -0.66 3.29
C GLY A 64 13.01 -0.45 4.63
N ILE A 65 13.11 -1.45 5.50
CA ILE A 65 12.41 -1.47 6.80
C ILE A 65 12.82 -0.28 7.69
N ASP A 66 14.10 0.09 7.71
CA ASP A 66 14.60 1.17 8.56
C ASP A 66 14.13 2.55 8.09
N GLY A 67 14.15 2.79 6.78
CA GLY A 67 13.61 4.02 6.19
C GLY A 67 12.11 4.15 6.45
N MET A 68 11.36 3.08 6.22
CA MET A 68 9.93 3.01 6.52
C MET A 68 9.64 3.27 8.00
N ALA A 69 10.39 2.65 8.92
CA ALA A 69 10.24 2.88 10.36
C ALA A 69 10.55 4.33 10.77
N GLU A 70 11.48 5.01 10.09
CA GLU A 70 11.75 6.42 10.34
C GLU A 70 10.62 7.32 9.87
N VAL A 71 10.10 7.08 8.67
CA VAL A 71 8.95 7.82 8.14
C VAL A 71 7.71 7.58 9.00
N ALA A 72 7.43 6.34 9.42
CA ALA A 72 6.26 5.98 10.23
C ALA A 72 6.20 6.74 11.57
N ARG A 73 7.35 7.13 12.13
CA ARG A 73 7.41 7.93 13.37
C ARG A 73 6.89 9.37 13.20
N GLY A 74 6.95 9.92 11.98
CA GLY A 74 6.61 11.33 11.71
C GLY A 74 5.42 11.56 10.77
N ALA A 75 5.03 10.55 9.97
CA ALA A 75 4.08 10.72 8.88
C ALA A 75 2.65 11.12 9.32
N GLY A 76 2.18 10.62 10.47
CA GLY A 76 0.84 10.94 10.99
C GLY A 76 -0.32 10.24 10.26
N MET A 77 -0.03 9.37 9.28
CA MET A 77 -0.95 8.41 8.68
C MET A 77 -0.29 7.02 8.61
N PRO A 78 -1.06 5.93 8.41
CA PRO A 78 -0.51 4.58 8.24
C PRO A 78 0.44 4.50 7.04
N LEU A 79 1.55 3.77 7.20
CA LEU A 79 2.36 3.35 6.06
C LEU A 79 1.94 1.96 5.58
N ALA A 80 1.88 1.81 4.26
CA ALA A 80 1.60 0.54 3.61
C ALA A 80 2.83 0.03 2.85
N THR A 81 2.91 -1.28 2.61
CA THR A 81 4.00 -1.86 1.81
C THR A 81 3.60 -3.05 0.95
N ASN A 82 4.17 -3.08 -0.25
CA ASN A 82 4.38 -4.27 -1.09
C ASN A 82 5.88 -4.45 -1.45
N MET A 83 6.80 -3.73 -0.79
CA MET A 83 8.25 -3.79 -1.05
C MET A 83 9.07 -4.30 0.14
N CYS A 84 8.99 -3.65 1.31
CA CYS A 84 9.84 -4.00 2.44
C CYS A 84 9.32 -5.21 3.26
N VAL A 85 8.07 -5.63 3.04
CA VAL A 85 7.48 -6.87 3.59
C VAL A 85 6.81 -7.68 2.48
N VAL A 86 7.59 -8.52 1.79
CA VAL A 86 7.13 -9.39 0.70
C VAL A 86 7.33 -10.90 0.94
N ALA A 87 7.78 -11.26 2.14
CA ALA A 87 8.03 -12.64 2.53
C ALA A 87 7.89 -12.78 4.06
N PHE A 88 7.68 -14.00 4.55
CA PHE A 88 7.37 -14.24 5.97
C PHE A 88 8.52 -13.87 6.90
N GLU A 89 9.77 -14.02 6.46
CA GLU A 89 10.98 -13.63 7.18
C GLU A 89 11.09 -12.10 7.39
N HIS A 90 10.41 -11.29 6.56
CA HIS A 90 10.39 -9.83 6.69
C HIS A 90 9.43 -9.33 7.76
N ILE A 91 8.47 -10.16 8.18
CA ILE A 91 7.41 -9.78 9.12
C ILE A 91 7.99 -9.36 10.47
N ALA A 92 8.76 -10.24 11.10
CA ALA A 92 9.33 -9.98 12.43
C ALA A 92 10.16 -8.68 12.48
N PRO A 93 11.16 -8.44 11.60
CA PRO A 93 11.93 -7.20 11.65
C PRO A 93 11.09 -5.94 11.33
N ALA A 94 10.11 -6.01 10.43
CA ALA A 94 9.28 -4.85 10.11
C ALA A 94 8.29 -4.51 11.23
N PHE A 95 7.59 -5.51 11.77
CA PHE A 95 6.53 -5.29 12.75
C PHE A 95 7.11 -4.87 14.10
N THR A 96 8.24 -5.45 14.52
CA THR A 96 8.92 -5.07 15.78
C THR A 96 9.51 -3.66 15.74
N LYS A 97 9.83 -3.14 14.55
CA LYS A 97 10.25 -1.75 14.34
C LYS A 97 9.09 -0.78 14.10
N ASN A 98 7.85 -1.27 14.07
CA ASN A 98 6.66 -0.52 13.67
C ASN A 98 6.85 0.18 12.30
N ALA A 99 7.48 -0.52 11.35
CA ALA A 99 7.85 0.04 10.05
C ALA A 99 6.63 0.27 9.14
N VAL A 100 5.59 -0.55 9.30
CA VAL A 100 4.40 -0.54 8.46
C VAL A 100 3.17 -0.84 9.29
N GLN A 101 2.04 -0.26 8.87
CA GLN A 101 0.73 -0.42 9.51
C GLN A 101 -0.26 -1.13 8.58
N VAL A 102 0.06 -1.26 7.29
CA VAL A 102 -0.71 -2.03 6.31
C VAL A 102 0.25 -2.88 5.45
N VAL A 103 -0.08 -4.15 5.23
CA VAL A 103 0.63 -5.01 4.27
C VAL A 103 -0.28 -5.27 3.08
N LEU A 104 0.25 -5.07 1.87
CA LEU A 104 -0.45 -5.43 0.64
C LEU A 104 -0.11 -6.87 0.28
N ALA A 105 -1.05 -7.78 0.52
CA ALA A 105 -0.89 -9.18 0.16
C ALA A 105 -0.93 -9.37 -1.37
N ASP A 106 -0.19 -10.35 -1.85
CA ASP A 106 -0.20 -10.76 -3.26
C ASP A 106 0.01 -12.27 -3.34
N HIS A 107 -1.04 -13.01 -3.66
CA HIS A 107 -0.98 -14.46 -3.70
C HIS A 107 0.00 -15.00 -4.75
N HIS A 108 0.41 -14.20 -5.74
CA HIS A 108 1.38 -14.62 -6.75
C HIS A 108 2.77 -14.85 -6.14
N TYR A 109 3.20 -14.02 -5.19
CA TYR A 109 4.54 -14.14 -4.58
C TYR A 109 4.54 -14.57 -3.10
N TRP A 110 3.41 -14.46 -2.39
CA TRP A 110 3.27 -15.02 -1.03
C TRP A 110 3.09 -16.55 -1.02
N GLY A 111 2.94 -17.17 -2.19
CA GLY A 111 2.86 -18.62 -2.35
C GLY A 111 1.42 -19.16 -2.30
N GLY A 112 0.49 -18.45 -2.92
CA GLY A 112 -0.89 -18.89 -3.12
C GLY A 112 -1.85 -18.55 -1.98
N LEU A 113 -3.13 -18.86 -2.22
CA LEU A 113 -4.25 -18.35 -1.40
C LEU A 113 -4.16 -18.73 0.08
N ARG A 114 -3.76 -19.97 0.39
CA ARG A 114 -3.66 -20.42 1.79
C ARG A 114 -2.59 -19.66 2.56
N ARG A 115 -1.43 -19.43 1.95
CA ARG A 115 -0.35 -18.65 2.57
C ARG A 115 -0.73 -17.18 2.71
N SER A 116 -1.50 -16.62 1.79
CA SER A 116 -2.07 -15.28 1.95
C SER A 116 -3.07 -15.20 3.11
N LEU A 117 -3.85 -16.25 3.39
CA LEU A 117 -4.71 -16.32 4.58
C LEU A 117 -3.90 -16.44 5.88
N GLU A 118 -2.77 -17.17 5.86
CA GLU A 118 -1.83 -17.21 6.98
C GLU A 118 -1.23 -15.81 7.25
N LEU A 119 -0.81 -15.10 6.21
CA LEU A 119 -0.38 -13.70 6.31
C LEU A 119 -1.48 -12.84 6.94
N ALA A 120 -2.72 -12.93 6.46
CA ALA A 120 -3.84 -12.18 7.02
C ALA A 120 -4.07 -12.46 8.51
N ALA A 121 -3.91 -13.71 8.94
CA ALA A 121 -4.02 -14.09 10.34
C ALA A 121 -2.87 -13.51 11.20
N ILE A 122 -1.65 -13.48 10.66
CA ILE A 122 -0.50 -12.86 11.31
C ILE A 122 -0.71 -11.34 11.44
N CYS A 123 -1.04 -10.65 10.35
CA CYS A 123 -1.34 -9.21 10.34
C CYS A 123 -2.38 -8.85 11.41
N ARG A 124 -3.50 -9.57 11.46
CA ARG A 124 -4.53 -9.38 12.50
C ARG A 124 -3.99 -9.56 13.93
N THR A 125 -3.11 -10.54 14.14
CA THR A 125 -2.52 -10.80 15.47
C THR A 125 -1.62 -9.64 15.92
N PHE A 126 -0.95 -8.98 14.99
CA PHE A 126 -0.06 -7.84 15.27
C PHE A 126 -0.76 -6.48 15.17
N GLY A 127 -2.07 -6.43 14.85
CA GLY A 127 -2.79 -5.18 14.64
C GLY A 127 -2.36 -4.43 13.37
N VAL A 128 -1.80 -5.14 12.38
CA VAL A 128 -1.43 -4.59 11.07
C VAL A 128 -2.59 -4.84 10.10
N GLY A 129 -3.00 -3.80 9.38
CA GLY A 129 -4.04 -3.88 8.36
C GLY A 129 -3.60 -4.70 7.15
N ILE A 130 -4.58 -5.16 6.36
CA ILE A 130 -4.31 -5.89 5.12
C ILE A 130 -5.06 -5.25 3.95
N SER A 131 -4.35 -5.12 2.84
CA SER A 131 -4.88 -4.79 1.52
C SER A 131 -4.36 -5.82 0.51
N MET A 132 -4.59 -5.65 -0.79
CA MET A 132 -3.90 -6.43 -1.81
C MET A 132 -3.23 -5.57 -2.86
N HIS A 133 -2.03 -6.02 -3.19
CA HIS A 133 -1.28 -5.55 -4.34
C HIS A 133 -1.76 -6.24 -5.61
N SER A 134 -1.55 -5.59 -6.75
CA SER A 134 -1.71 -6.19 -8.06
C SER A 134 -0.61 -5.74 -9.01
N ASN A 135 -0.26 -6.61 -9.95
CA ASN A 135 0.50 -6.27 -11.16
C ASN A 135 -0.43 -6.35 -12.39
N SER A 136 0.09 -6.12 -13.59
CA SER A 136 -0.62 -6.50 -14.82
C SER A 136 -1.05 -7.98 -14.76
N HIS A 137 -2.35 -8.22 -14.83
CA HIS A 137 -2.93 -9.55 -14.62
C HIS A 137 -4.18 -9.76 -15.47
N LEU A 138 -4.50 -11.03 -15.76
CA LEU A 138 -5.71 -11.41 -16.51
C LEU A 138 -6.80 -11.97 -15.58
N GLY A 139 -7.87 -12.51 -16.18
CA GLY A 139 -9.05 -12.99 -15.48
C GLY A 139 -8.80 -14.12 -14.47
N ILE A 140 -7.79 -14.97 -14.68
CA ILE A 140 -7.46 -16.06 -13.74
C ILE A 140 -6.96 -15.49 -12.40
N SER A 141 -6.00 -14.57 -12.46
CA SER A 141 -5.50 -13.86 -11.28
C SER A 141 -6.60 -13.05 -10.61
N LEU A 142 -7.45 -12.36 -11.38
CA LEU A 142 -8.57 -11.60 -10.84
C LEU A 142 -9.55 -12.50 -10.07
N ALA A 143 -9.92 -13.66 -10.62
CA ALA A 143 -10.78 -14.62 -9.95
C ALA A 143 -10.14 -15.11 -8.63
N ALA A 144 -8.85 -15.43 -8.64
CA ALA A 144 -8.12 -15.84 -7.46
C ALA A 144 -8.07 -14.75 -6.37
N MET A 145 -7.83 -13.49 -6.77
CA MET A 145 -7.84 -12.32 -5.88
C MET A 145 -9.21 -12.12 -5.23
N VAL A 146 -10.30 -12.18 -6.01
CA VAL A 146 -11.67 -12.02 -5.50
C VAL A 146 -12.03 -13.14 -4.52
N HIS A 147 -11.70 -14.39 -4.85
CA HIS A 147 -11.94 -15.52 -3.94
C HIS A 147 -11.14 -15.41 -2.64
N LEU A 148 -9.87 -14.97 -2.72
CA LEU A 148 -9.07 -14.71 -1.53
C LEU A 148 -9.68 -13.60 -0.68
N ALA A 149 -10.07 -12.48 -1.31
CA ALA A 149 -10.66 -11.33 -0.63
C ALA A 149 -11.91 -11.73 0.16
N GLY A 150 -12.80 -12.51 -0.45
CA GLY A 150 -14.01 -13.01 0.20
C GLY A 150 -13.77 -14.00 1.33
N ALA A 151 -12.57 -14.57 1.43
CA ALA A 151 -12.18 -15.48 2.50
C ALA A 151 -11.40 -14.80 3.64
N VAL A 152 -10.93 -13.57 3.47
CA VAL A 152 -10.26 -12.79 4.52
C VAL A 152 -11.33 -12.13 5.40
N PRO A 153 -11.38 -12.41 6.73
CA PRO A 153 -12.49 -11.95 7.58
C PRO A 153 -12.61 -10.43 7.72
N VAL A 154 -11.48 -9.71 7.65
CA VAL A 154 -11.41 -8.25 7.76
C VAL A 154 -10.48 -7.75 6.67
N LEU A 155 -11.04 -7.00 5.73
CA LEU A 155 -10.34 -6.38 4.62
C LEU A 155 -10.76 -4.92 4.58
N ASP A 156 -10.00 -4.08 5.28
CA ASP A 156 -10.37 -2.68 5.56
C ASP A 156 -10.18 -1.76 4.36
N HIS A 157 -9.43 -2.22 3.36
CA HIS A 157 -8.98 -1.43 2.23
C HIS A 157 -9.47 -2.04 0.90
N ALA A 158 -9.88 -1.19 -0.03
CA ALA A 158 -10.08 -1.62 -1.42
C ALA A 158 -8.81 -2.26 -2.01
N LEU A 159 -8.99 -3.24 -2.89
CA LEU A 159 -7.90 -3.99 -3.53
C LEU A 159 -7.37 -3.25 -4.75
N ASP A 160 -6.07 -3.31 -4.99
CA ASP A 160 -5.52 -2.83 -6.25
C ASP A 160 -5.91 -3.76 -7.41
N THR A 161 -6.13 -3.18 -8.59
CA THR A 161 -6.24 -3.94 -9.83
C THR A 161 -5.74 -3.12 -11.02
N HIS A 162 -5.11 -3.81 -11.98
CA HIS A 162 -4.71 -3.24 -13.26
C HIS A 162 -5.71 -3.53 -14.38
N THR A 163 -6.90 -4.06 -14.06
CA THR A 163 -7.93 -4.39 -15.05
C THR A 163 -8.28 -3.23 -16.00
N PRO A 164 -8.40 -1.96 -15.55
CA PRO A 164 -8.69 -0.84 -16.47
C PRO A 164 -7.62 -0.61 -17.56
N TRP A 165 -6.41 -1.13 -17.38
CA TRP A 165 -5.27 -0.89 -18.28
C TRP A 165 -4.97 -2.08 -19.21
N GLN A 166 -5.76 -3.16 -19.16
CA GLN A 166 -5.53 -4.37 -19.95
C GLN A 166 -5.80 -4.16 -21.45
N ASP A 167 -6.71 -3.25 -21.80
CA ASP A 167 -7.19 -3.09 -23.17
C ASP A 167 -6.36 -2.09 -24.00
N GLY A 168 -5.40 -1.40 -23.38
CA GLY A 168 -4.45 -0.50 -24.06
C GLY A 168 -5.05 0.70 -24.78
N THR A 169 -6.32 1.02 -24.53
CA THR A 169 -7.03 2.20 -25.08
C THR A 169 -6.94 3.40 -24.16
#